data_AF-A0A6V7MBQ3-F1
#
_entry.id   AF-A0A6V7MBQ3-F1
#
_cell.length_a   1.000
_cell.length_b   1.000
_cell.length_c   1.000
_cell.angle_alpha   90.00
_cell.angle_beta   90.00
_cell.angle_gamma   90.00
#
_symmetry.space_group_name_H-M   'P 1'
#
loop_
_entity.id
_entity.type
_entity.pdbx_description
1 polymer ?
#
loop_
_entity_poly.entity_id
_entity_poly.type
_entity_poly.pdbx_seq_one_letter_code
_entity_poly.pdbx_strand_id
1 'polypeptide(L)'
;VKILVPNSTAGMIIGKAGNYIKQIKEESGSYVQISQKAKDLSLQERCITVIGEKDNNRNALLMILAKIADDPQSGTCLNVSYADVSGPVANYNPTGSPYAQAPTATPAYTSPAGLNT
;
A
#
# COMPACT_ATOMS: atom_id res chain seq x y z
N VAL A 1 9.55 -8.18 3.79
CA VAL A 1 8.14 -7.81 4.09
C VAL A 1 7.75 -6.61 3.24
N LYS A 2 6.50 -6.54 2.76
CA LYS A 2 5.98 -5.37 2.02
C LYS A 2 4.69 -4.89 2.68
N ILE A 3 4.56 -3.58 2.86
CA ILE A 3 3.43 -2.93 3.53
C ILE A 3 2.90 -1.84 2.61
N LEU A 4 1.61 -1.86 2.30
CA LEU A 4 0.94 -0.78 1.58
C LEU A 4 0.38 0.20 2.60
N VAL A 5 0.68 1.48 2.39
CA VAL A 5 0.18 2.56 3.24
C VAL A 5 -0.32 3.72 2.38
N PRO A 6 -1.30 4.49 2.85
CA PRO A 6 -1.71 5.73 2.19
C PRO A 6 -0.54 6.71 2.02
N ASN A 7 -0.65 7.59 1.02
CA ASN A 7 0.34 8.65 0.79
C ASN A 7 0.56 9.54 2.02
N SER A 8 -0.50 9.83 2.79
CA SER A 8 -0.45 10.63 4.02
C SER A 8 0.44 9.97 5.07
N THR A 9 0.14 8.71 5.38
CA THR A 9 0.89 7.89 6.34
C THR A 9 2.33 7.65 5.89
N ALA A 10 2.57 7.43 4.59
CA ALA A 10 3.92 7.32 4.05
C ALA A 10 4.75 8.60 4.30
N GLY A 11 4.13 9.78 4.16
CA GLY A 11 4.76 11.06 4.50
C GLY A 11 5.15 11.15 5.97
N MET A 12 4.28 10.70 6.88
CA MET A 12 4.58 10.60 8.31
C MET A 12 5.73 9.63 8.60
N ILE A 13 5.76 8.47 7.95
CA ILE A 13 6.83 7.48 8.13
C ILE A 13 8.17 7.98 7.59
N ILE A 14 8.18 8.77 6.52
CA ILE A 14 9.41 9.45 6.07
C ILE A 14 9.86 10.46 7.14
N GLY A 15 8.91 11.22 7.67
CA GLY A 15 9.15 12.27 8.65
C GLY A 15 9.81 13.51 8.05
N LYS A 16 9.92 14.57 8.86
CA LYS A 16 10.56 15.83 8.43
C LYS A 16 12.01 15.57 8.03
N ALA A 17 12.40 16.02 6.83
CA ALA A 17 13.73 15.79 6.24
C ALA A 17 14.17 14.30 6.15
N GLY A 18 13.23 13.35 6.18
CA GLY A 18 13.56 11.92 6.16
C GLY A 18 14.18 11.42 7.47
N ASN A 19 14.01 12.14 8.59
CA ASN A 19 14.62 11.77 9.86
C ASN A 19 14.04 10.45 10.42
N TYR A 20 12.72 10.31 10.42
CA TYR A 20 12.07 9.14 11.02
C TYR A 20 12.40 7.84 10.29
N ILE A 21 12.42 7.84 8.94
CA ILE A 21 12.86 6.66 8.19
C ILE A 21 14.34 6.30 8.42
N LYS A 22 15.21 7.29 8.69
CA LYS A 22 16.60 7.01 9.06
C LYS A 22 16.67 6.35 10.43
N GLN A 23 15.94 6.89 11.41
CA GLN A 23 15.83 6.31 12.74
C GLN A 23 15.32 4.86 12.68
N ILE A 24 14.28 4.58 11.89
CA ILE A 24 13.78 3.20 11.72
C ILE A 24 14.90 2.28 11.22
N LYS A 25 15.67 2.70 10.22
CA LYS A 25 16.76 1.88 9.67
C LYS A 25 17.86 1.62 10.69
N GLU A 26 18.22 2.63 11.47
CA GLU A 26 19.28 2.57 12.47
C GLU A 26 18.86 1.72 13.68
N GLU A 27 17.67 1.93 14.22
CA GLU A 27 17.17 1.18 15.38
C GLU A 27 16.77 -0.26 15.04
N SER A 28 16.18 -0.48 13.86
CA SER A 28 15.79 -1.85 13.46
C SER A 28 16.94 -2.67 12.91
N GLY A 29 17.99 -2.03 12.37
CA GLY A 29 19.02 -2.72 11.60
C GLY A 29 18.50 -3.36 10.30
N SER A 30 17.28 -3.02 9.87
CA SER A 30 16.69 -3.50 8.62
C SER A 30 16.83 -2.47 7.50
N TYR A 31 16.97 -2.96 6.28
CA TYR A 31 16.89 -2.16 5.08
C TYR A 31 15.43 -1.80 4.77
N VAL A 32 15.09 -0.52 4.90
CA VAL A 32 13.73 0.01 4.63
C VAL A 32 13.74 0.90 3.38
N GLN A 33 12.83 0.63 2.45
CA GLN A 33 12.68 1.41 1.22
C GLN A 33 11.21 1.73 0.98
N ILE A 34 10.91 2.96 0.56
CA ILE A 34 9.55 3.39 0.20
C ILE A 34 9.50 3.61 -1.31
N SER A 35 8.47 3.08 -1.98
CA SER A 35 8.27 3.24 -3.42
C SER A 35 8.11 4.72 -3.78
N GLN A 36 8.60 5.13 -4.95
CA GLN A 36 8.35 6.49 -5.46
C GLN A 36 6.91 6.61 -5.97
N LYS A 37 6.38 7.83 -6.01
CA LYS A 37 5.08 8.10 -6.64
C LYS A 37 5.23 7.90 -8.15
N ALA A 38 4.42 7.04 -8.75
CA ALA A 38 4.41 6.89 -10.20
C ALA A 38 3.93 8.22 -10.84
N LYS A 39 4.66 8.69 -11.86
CA LYS A 39 4.33 9.95 -12.55
C LYS A 39 3.09 9.83 -13.43
N ASP A 40 2.89 8.66 -14.01
CA ASP A 40 1.82 8.39 -14.98
C ASP A 40 0.53 7.86 -14.33
N LEU A 41 0.63 7.39 -13.08
CA LEU A 41 -0.50 6.83 -12.34
C LEU A 41 -0.48 7.36 -10.90
N SER A 42 -1.43 8.23 -10.57
CA SER A 42 -1.55 8.80 -9.23
C SER A 42 -2.21 7.80 -8.26
N LEU A 43 -1.45 6.76 -7.88
CA LEU A 43 -1.86 5.85 -6.81
C LEU A 43 -1.97 6.61 -5.48
N GLN A 44 -3.00 6.29 -4.71
CA GLN A 44 -3.25 6.91 -3.40
C GLN A 44 -2.40 6.30 -2.28
N GLU A 45 -1.55 5.32 -2.61
CA GLU A 45 -0.76 4.52 -1.69
C GLU A 45 0.71 4.40 -2.11
N ARG A 46 1.56 4.00 -1.16
CA ARG A 46 2.98 3.69 -1.35
C ARG A 46 3.31 2.36 -0.70
N CYS A 47 4.24 1.64 -1.33
CA CYS A 47 4.73 0.37 -0.83
C CYS A 47 6.02 0.59 -0.04
N ILE A 48 6.04 0.14 1.21
CA ILE A 48 7.22 0.08 2.05
C ILE A 48 7.76 -1.34 2.00
N THR A 49 8.98 -1.48 1.54
CA THR A 49 9.72 -2.75 1.51
C THR A 49 10.72 -2.77 2.64
N VAL A 50 10.62 -3.79 3.49
CA VAL A 50 11.54 -4.04 4.62
C VAL A 50 12.27 -5.35 4.38
N ILE A 51 13.60 -5.30 4.39
CA ILE A 51 14.50 -6.41 4.11
C ILE A 51 15.51 -6.52 5.26
N GLY A 52 15.70 -7.71 5.81
CA GLY A 52 16.55 -7.95 6.97
C GLY A 52 16.21 -9.28 7.63
N GLU A 53 16.84 -9.56 8.77
CA GLU A 53 16.50 -10.71 9.61
C GLU A 53 15.11 -10.59 10.23
N LYS A 54 14.59 -11.72 10.74
CA LYS A 54 13.24 -11.80 11.29
C LYS A 54 13.02 -10.83 12.45
N ASP A 55 13.96 -10.76 13.38
CA ASP A 55 13.88 -9.89 14.57
C ASP A 55 14.00 -8.41 14.20
N ASN A 56 14.97 -8.07 13.34
CA ASN A 56 15.15 -6.72 12.80
C ASN A 56 13.90 -6.24 12.06
N ASN A 57 13.34 -7.09 11.19
CA ASN A 57 12.11 -6.78 10.47
C ASN A 57 10.93 -6.59 11.42
N ARG A 58 10.85 -7.37 12.51
CA ARG A 58 9.80 -7.22 13.51
C ARG A 58 9.90 -5.86 14.21
N ASN A 59 11.10 -5.44 14.59
CA ASN A 59 11.33 -4.12 15.19
C ASN A 59 10.96 -2.99 14.21
N ALA A 60 11.38 -3.08 12.95
CA ALA A 60 10.99 -2.14 11.90
C ALA A 60 9.47 -2.08 11.75
N LEU A 61 8.80 -3.24 11.75
CA LEU A 61 7.36 -3.35 11.60
C LEU A 61 6.63 -2.66 12.75
N LEU A 62 7.08 -2.85 14.00
CA LEU A 62 6.47 -2.24 15.19
C LEU A 62 6.53 -0.70 15.12
N MET A 63 7.68 -0.14 14.74
CA MET A 63 7.83 1.32 14.59
C MET A 63 6.95 1.89 13.47
N ILE A 64 6.83 1.16 12.36
CA ILE A 64 5.98 1.54 11.23
C ILE A 64 4.50 1.47 11.65
N LEU A 65 4.07 0.36 12.25
CA LEU A 65 2.70 0.16 12.71
C LEU A 65 2.30 1.17 13.79
N ALA A 66 3.20 1.52 14.69
CA ALA A 66 2.95 2.57 15.67
C ALA A 66 2.62 3.91 15.00
N LYS A 67 3.33 4.27 13.92
CA LYS A 67 2.99 5.50 13.18
C LYS A 67 1.72 5.39 12.34
N ILE A 68 1.41 4.21 11.82
CA ILE A 68 0.13 3.96 11.14
C ILE A 68 -1.01 4.12 12.14
N ALA A 69 -0.91 3.55 13.34
CA ALA A 69 -1.93 3.66 14.38
C ALA A 69 -2.13 5.09 14.90
N ASP A 70 -1.05 5.89 14.91
CA ASP A 70 -1.06 7.30 15.31
C ASP A 70 -1.67 8.21 14.24
N ASP A 71 -1.75 7.76 12.99
CA ASP A 71 -2.34 8.53 11.89
C ASP A 71 -3.88 8.40 11.91
N PRO A 72 -4.63 9.47 12.24
CA PRO A 72 -6.09 9.44 12.26
C PRO A 72 -6.71 9.19 10.87
N GLN A 73 -5.96 9.39 9.78
CA GLN A 73 -6.39 8.99 8.43
C GLN A 73 -6.15 7.52 8.12
N SER A 74 -5.39 6.77 8.95
CA SER A 74 -5.23 5.33 8.75
C SER A 74 -6.51 4.53 9.01
N GLY A 75 -7.45 5.10 9.77
CA GLY A 75 -8.82 4.58 9.92
C GLY A 75 -9.66 4.69 8.64
N THR A 76 -9.23 5.51 7.66
CA THR A 76 -9.72 5.41 6.29
C THR A 76 -8.93 4.35 5.58
N CYS A 77 -9.23 3.08 5.89
CA CYS A 77 -9.10 2.05 4.87
C CYS A 77 -10.04 2.46 3.72
N LEU A 78 -9.61 3.41 2.89
CA LEU A 78 -10.25 3.66 1.63
C LEU A 78 -10.26 2.29 0.96
N ASN A 79 -11.44 1.74 0.68
CA ASN A 79 -11.56 0.61 -0.22
C ASN A 79 -10.86 1.06 -1.51
N VAL A 80 -9.58 0.67 -1.67
CA VAL A 80 -8.76 1.07 -2.79
C VAL A 80 -9.33 0.32 -3.99
N SER A 81 -10.24 0.98 -4.68
CA SER A 81 -10.84 0.46 -5.90
C SER A 81 -9.88 0.75 -7.05
N TYR A 82 -9.25 -0.30 -7.57
CA TYR A 82 -8.51 -0.21 -8.84
C TYR A 82 -9.45 -0.30 -10.06
N ALA A 83 -10.77 -0.27 -9.86
CA ALA A 83 -11.75 -0.41 -10.94
C ALA A 83 -11.59 0.66 -12.04
N ASP A 84 -11.13 1.86 -11.66
CA ASP A 84 -10.94 2.99 -12.58
C ASP A 84 -9.48 3.12 -13.08
N VAL A 85 -8.57 2.25 -12.63
CA VAL A 85 -7.17 2.25 -13.06
C VAL A 85 -7.05 1.44 -14.36
N SER A 86 -7.16 2.12 -15.49
CA SER A 86 -6.91 1.54 -16.81
C SER A 86 -5.40 1.47 -17.10
N GLY A 87 -4.74 0.42 -16.62
CA GLY A 87 -3.32 0.16 -16.88
C GLY A 87 -2.80 -1.11 -16.19
N PRO A 88 -1.59 -1.56 -16.51
CA PRO A 88 -1.03 -2.76 -15.90
C PRO A 88 -0.77 -2.54 -14.41
N VAL A 89 -1.66 -3.09 -13.59
CA VAL A 89 -1.53 -3.13 -12.14
C VAL A 89 -0.73 -4.35 -11.71
N ALA A 90 0.19 -4.18 -10.76
CA ALA A 90 0.99 -5.28 -10.22
C ALA A 90 0.08 -6.22 -9.41
N ASN A 91 -0.08 -7.46 -9.88
CA ASN A 91 -0.89 -8.49 -9.23
C ASN A 91 -0.04 -9.34 -8.25
N TYR A 92 -0.60 -9.74 -7.09
CA TYR A 92 0.05 -10.53 -6.04
C TYR A 92 -0.03 -12.06 -6.28
N ASN A 93 -0.68 -12.52 -7.35
CA ASN A 93 -0.85 -13.95 -7.61
C ASN A 93 0.46 -14.62 -8.07
N PRO A 94 0.84 -15.77 -7.48
CA PRO A 94 2.11 -16.47 -7.75
C PRO A 94 2.14 -17.27 -9.07
N THR A 95 1.06 -17.26 -9.87
CA THR A 95 0.94 -18.02 -11.11
C THR A 95 0.66 -17.12 -12.31
N GLY A 96 1.71 -16.71 -13.01
CA GLY A 96 1.65 -16.39 -14.44
C GLY A 96 1.36 -14.94 -14.83
N SER A 97 2.29 -14.40 -15.64
CA SER A 97 2.32 -13.13 -16.40
C SER A 97 2.43 -11.79 -15.63
N PRO A 98 3.43 -10.93 -15.98
CA PRO A 98 3.67 -9.62 -15.34
C PRO A 98 2.68 -8.51 -15.74
N TYR A 99 1.71 -8.81 -16.60
CA TYR A 99 0.68 -7.89 -17.07
C TYR A 99 -0.67 -8.59 -17.00
N ALA A 100 -1.57 -8.15 -16.13
CA ALA A 100 -2.97 -8.55 -16.21
C ALA A 100 -3.58 -7.80 -17.41
N GLN A 101 -3.84 -8.49 -18.52
CA GLN A 101 -4.71 -7.95 -19.56
C GLN A 101 -6.12 -7.84 -18.98
N ALA A 102 -6.71 -6.64 -19.08
CA ALA A 102 -8.10 -6.44 -18.71
C ALA A 102 -9.00 -7.40 -19.52
N PRO A 103 -9.97 -8.09 -18.90
CA PRO A 103 -11.05 -8.66 -19.68
C PRO A 103 -11.86 -7.49 -20.26
N THR A 104 -11.82 -7.36 -21.59
CA THR A 104 -12.78 -6.56 -22.35
C THR A 104 -14.16 -7.17 -22.18
N ALA A 105 -14.86 -6.83 -21.10
CA ALA A 105 -16.29 -7.06 -20.95
C ALA A 105 -16.82 -6.14 -19.86
N THR A 106 -17.56 -5.12 -20.26
CA THR A 106 -18.48 -4.37 -19.42
C THR A 106 -19.39 -5.34 -18.64
N PRO A 107 -19.43 -5.32 -17.29
CA PRO A 107 -20.55 -5.91 -16.57
C PRO A 107 -21.64 -4.85 -16.45
N ALA A 108 -22.69 -4.99 -17.25
CA ALA A 108 -23.97 -4.37 -16.97
C ALA A 108 -24.48 -4.93 -15.62
N TYR A 109 -24.58 -4.09 -14.60
CA TYR A 109 -25.28 -4.43 -13.37
C TYR A 109 -26.78 -4.46 -13.65
N THR A 110 -27.34 -5.63 -13.93
CA THR A 110 -28.77 -5.87 -13.80
C THR A 110 -29.11 -6.06 -12.33
N SER A 111 -29.84 -5.10 -11.76
CA SER A 111 -30.39 -5.17 -10.41
C SER A 111 -31.48 -6.26 -10.32
N PRO A 112 -31.43 -7.23 -9.40
CA PRO A 112 -32.59 -8.05 -9.11
C PRO A 112 -33.47 -7.38 -8.05
N ALA A 113 -34.67 -7.02 -8.52
CA ALA A 113 -35.98 -7.10 -7.86
C ALA A 113 -36.08 -6.77 -6.35
N GLY A 114 -36.85 -5.72 -6.06
CA GLY A 114 -37.46 -5.55 -4.76
C GLY A 114 -38.49 -6.63 -4.45
N LEU A 115 -38.72 -6.86 -3.16
CA LEU A 115 -40.00 -7.30 -2.66
C LEU A 115 -40.19 -6.76 -1.24
N ASN A 116 -41.02 -5.72 -1.15
CA ASN A 116 -41.66 -5.27 0.08
C ASN A 116 -43.12 -5.72 0.06
N THR A 117 -43.53 -6.36 1.15
CA THR A 117 -44.92 -6.74 1.55
C THR A 117 -45.55 -7.92 0.84
#